data_AF-A0A937W054-F1
#
_entry.id   AF-A0A937W054-F1
#
_cell.length_a   1.000
_cell.length_b   1.000
_cell.length_c   1.000
_cell.angle_alpha   90.00
_cell.angle_beta   90.00
_cell.angle_gamma   90.00
#
_symmetry.space_group_name_H-M   'P 1'
#
loop_
_entity.id
_entity.type
_entity.pdbx_description
1 polymer ?
#
loop_
_entity_poly.entity_id
_entity_poly.type
_entity_poly.pdbx_seq_one_letter_code
_entity_poly.pdbx_strand_id
1 'polypeptide(L)'
;MRGNRGSLAVADLTFEQALKRFEEIVEALETEDLDLEKSLQFYEEGVGLYRYCNQQLQAAEKRIDLLQTRADGTLTAEPFVLRDETSNTNGETHSTS
;
A
#
# COMPACT_ATOMS: atom_id res chain seq x y z
N MET A 1 2.08 -22.75 30.18
CA MET A 1 2.25 -21.28 30.14
C MET A 1 1.67 -20.77 28.83
N ARG A 2 0.53 -20.07 28.86
CA ARG A 2 -0.06 -19.48 27.66
C ARG A 2 0.65 -18.15 27.40
N GLY A 3 1.51 -18.12 26.39
CA GLY A 3 2.25 -16.92 25.99
C GLY A 3 1.28 -15.88 25.43
N ASN A 4 1.14 -14.79 26.19
CA ASN A 4 0.47 -13.56 25.83
C ASN A 4 1.20 -12.95 24.63
N ARG A 5 0.78 -13.26 23.39
CA ARG A 5 1.30 -12.60 22.17
C ARG A 5 0.64 -11.23 22.06
N GLY A 6 1.12 -10.29 22.86
CA GLY A 6 0.77 -8.88 22.74
C GLY A 6 1.26 -8.34 21.40
N SER A 7 0.39 -7.58 20.73
CA SER A 7 0.69 -6.61 19.66
C SER A 7 1.84 -7.02 18.73
N LEU A 8 1.53 -7.79 17.68
CA LEU A 8 2.43 -7.91 16.55
C LEU A 8 2.47 -6.54 15.88
N ALA A 9 3.63 -5.88 15.90
CA ALA A 9 3.85 -4.69 15.10
C ALA A 9 3.65 -5.07 13.62
N VAL A 10 3.09 -4.18 12.81
CA VAL A 10 2.82 -4.44 11.37
C VAL A 10 4.06 -4.96 10.63
N ALA A 11 5.26 -4.57 11.07
CA ALA A 11 6.54 -5.02 10.53
C ALA A 11 6.86 -6.52 10.71
N ASP A 12 6.20 -7.21 11.65
CA ASP A 12 6.42 -8.64 11.92
C ASP A 12 5.43 -9.56 11.19
N LEU A 13 4.47 -9.00 10.45
CA LEU A 13 3.45 -9.77 9.71
C LEU A 13 3.97 -10.26 8.36
N THR A 14 3.58 -11.46 7.94
CA THR A 14 3.75 -11.86 6.53
C THR A 14 2.81 -11.04 5.63
N PHE A 15 3.09 -11.00 4.32
CA PHE A 15 2.22 -10.33 3.35
C PHE A 15 0.77 -10.86 3.43
N GLU A 16 0.58 -12.17 3.45
CA GLU A 16 -0.74 -12.80 3.54
C GLU A 16 -1.46 -12.45 4.85
N GLN A 17 -0.72 -12.38 5.97
CA GLN A 17 -1.30 -12.00 7.25
C GLN A 17 -1.72 -10.54 7.28
N ALA A 18 -0.89 -9.65 6.73
CA ALA A 18 -1.21 -8.23 6.64
C ALA A 18 -2.41 -7.97 5.72
N LEU A 19 -2.48 -8.67 4.59
CA LEU A 19 -3.61 -8.60 3.66
C LEU A 19 -4.90 -9.09 4.31
N LYS A 20 -4.86 -10.26 4.96
CA LYS A 20 -6.02 -10.79 5.68
C LYS A 20 -6.52 -9.83 6.76
N ARG A 21 -5.60 -9.25 7.53
CA ARG A 21 -5.96 -8.27 8.57
C ARG A 21 -6.58 -7.01 7.97
N PHE A 22 -6.09 -6.58 6.81
CA PHE A 22 -6.64 -5.44 6.09
C PHE A 22 -8.08 -5.73 5.61
N GLU A 23 -8.35 -6.92 5.07
CA GLU A 23 -9.70 -7.36 4.69
C GLU A 23 -10.65 -7.36 5.90
N GLU A 24 -10.23 -7.93 7.03
CA GLU A 24 -11.00 -7.92 8.29
C GLU A 24 -11.35 -6.50 8.75
N ILE A 25 -10.43 -5.55 8.57
CA ILE A 25 -10.63 -4.14 8.92
C ILE A 25 -11.63 -3.48 7.97
N VAL A 26 -11.54 -3.75 6.67
CA VAL A 26 -12.49 -3.23 5.68
C VAL A 26 -13.90 -3.73 5.98
N GLU A 27 -14.06 -5.04 6.24
CA GLU A 27 -15.34 -5.61 6.66
C GLU A 27 -15.87 -4.99 7.96
N ALA A 28 -14.98 -4.73 8.93
CA ALA A 28 -15.38 -4.09 10.19
C ALA A 28 -15.83 -2.64 10.01
N LEU A 29 -15.22 -1.89 9.08
CA LEU A 29 -15.59 -0.51 8.75
C LEU A 29 -16.93 -0.41 8.02
N GLU A 30 -17.39 -1.49 7.38
CA GLU A 30 -18.70 -1.56 6.72
C GLU A 30 -19.86 -1.84 7.71
N THR A 31 -19.55 -2.10 8.98
CA THR A 31 -20.55 -2.40 10.01
C THR A 31 -21.20 -1.11 10.55
N GLU A 32 -22.53 -1.04 10.54
CA GLU A 32 -23.31 0.16 10.92
C GLU A 32 -23.16 0.58 12.41
N ASP A 33 -22.76 -0.34 13.29
CA ASP A 33 -22.64 -0.12 14.75
C ASP A 33 -21.21 0.22 15.21
N LEU A 34 -20.35 0.69 14.30
CA LEU A 34 -18.97 1.04 14.64
C LEU A 34 -18.86 2.45 15.25
N ASP A 35 -18.41 2.51 16.50
CA ASP A 35 -18.14 3.76 17.20
C ASP A 35 -17.01 4.56 16.52
N LEU A 36 -17.11 5.88 16.55
CA LEU A 36 -16.19 6.80 15.85
C LEU A 36 -14.72 6.56 16.21
N GLU A 37 -14.43 6.33 17.49
CA GLU A 37 -13.08 6.07 17.97
C GLU A 37 -12.51 4.76 17.38
N LYS A 38 -13.35 3.72 17.26
CA LYS A 38 -12.96 2.45 16.62
C LYS A 38 -12.81 2.61 15.11
N SER A 39 -13.67 3.38 14.47
CA SER A 39 -13.57 3.69 13.03
C SER A 39 -12.24 4.38 12.71
N LEU A 40 -11.82 5.35 13.54
CA LEU A 40 -10.52 6.01 13.40
C LEU A 40 -9.36 5.03 13.62
N GLN A 41 -9.43 4.19 14.64
CA GLN A 41 -8.39 3.22 14.93
C GLN A 41 -8.22 2.19 13.80
N PHE A 42 -9.33 1.66 13.27
CA PHE A 42 -9.34 0.76 12.12
C PHE A 42 -8.85 1.43 10.85
N TYR A 43 -9.19 2.71 10.63
CA TYR A 43 -8.65 3.47 9.51
C TYR A 43 -7.12 3.61 9.58
N GLU A 44 -6.58 3.99 10.73
CA GLU A 44 -5.13 4.12 10.94
C GLU A 44 -4.40 2.78 10.74
N GLU A 45 -4.95 1.70 11.32
CA GLU A 45 -4.42 0.34 11.16
C GLU A 45 -4.47 -0.10 9.68
N GLY A 46 -5.59 0.14 9.00
CA GLY A 46 -5.79 -0.19 7.59
C GLY A 46 -4.81 0.55 6.67
N VAL A 47 -4.59 1.84 6.90
CA VAL A 47 -3.58 2.62 6.15
C VAL A 47 -2.17 2.08 6.39
N GLY A 48 -1.85 1.68 7.61
CA GLY A 48 -0.57 1.04 7.94
C GLY A 48 -0.35 -0.27 7.16
N LEU A 49 -1.36 -1.14 7.17
CA LEU A 49 -1.32 -2.42 6.46
C LEU A 49 -1.26 -2.24 4.94
N TYR A 50 -2.02 -1.30 4.39
CA TYR A 50 -1.96 -0.96 2.96
C TYR A 50 -0.55 -0.54 2.54
N ARG A 51 0.08 0.36 3.31
CA ARG A 51 1.46 0.81 3.04
C ARG A 51 2.45 -0.34 3.09
N TYR A 52 2.32 -1.22 4.09
CA TYR A 52 3.17 -2.40 4.22
C TYR A 52 3.03 -3.34 3.01
N CYS A 53 1.80 -3.69 2.63
CA CYS A 53 1.53 -4.54 1.47
C CYS A 53 2.09 -3.92 0.18
N ASN A 54 1.90 -2.62 -0.02
CA ASN A 54 2.42 -1.93 -1.20
C ASN A 54 3.95 -1.95 -1.26
N GLN A 55 4.64 -1.72 -0.14
CA GLN A 55 6.10 -1.79 -0.06
C GLN A 55 6.64 -3.18 -0.40
N GLN A 56 5.98 -4.24 0.10
CA GLN A 56 6.36 -5.62 -0.20
C GLN A 56 6.19 -5.95 -1.69
N LEU A 57 5.10 -5.49 -2.32
CA LEU A 57 4.88 -5.65 -3.75
C LEU A 57 5.92 -4.89 -4.59
N GLN A 58 6.22 -3.63 -4.25
CA GLN A 58 7.27 -2.86 -4.93
C GLN A 58 8.65 -3.53 -4.81
N ALA A 59 8.96 -4.12 -3.65
CA ALA A 59 10.22 -4.85 -3.46
C ALA A 59 10.28 -6.12 -4.32
N ALA A 60 9.16 -6.83 -4.47
CA ALA A 60 9.06 -7.99 -5.34
C ALA A 60 9.20 -7.61 -6.82
N GLU A 61 8.53 -6.55 -7.26
CA GLU A 61 8.59 -6.02 -8.64
C GLU A 61 10.03 -5.64 -9.02
N LYS A 62 10.70 -4.83 -8.20
CA LYS A 62 12.12 -4.46 -8.42
C LYS A 62 13.03 -5.68 -8.52
N ARG A 63 12.75 -6.73 -7.75
CA ARG A 63 13.54 -7.96 -7.80
C ARG A 63 13.31 -8.73 -9.10
N ILE A 64 12.09 -8.73 -9.62
CA ILE A 64 11.75 -9.32 -10.92
C ILE A 64 12.45 -8.55 -12.05
N ASP A 65 12.38 -7.21 -12.03
CA ASP A 65 13.05 -6.37 -13.03
C ASP A 65 14.54 -6.65 -13.08
N LEU A 66 15.22 -6.67 -11.93
CA LEU A 66 16.65 -6.99 -11.84
C LEU A 66 17.01 -8.38 -12.38
N LEU A 67 16.10 -9.35 -12.29
CA LEU A 67 16.30 -10.69 -12.85
C LEU A 67 16.09 -10.72 -14.36
N GLN A 68 15.10 -9.99 -14.88
CA GLN A 68 14.86 -9.85 -16.32
C GLN A 68 16.04 -9.15 -17.00
N THR A 69 16.52 -8.04 -16.43
CA THR A 69 17.68 -7.29 -16.94
C THR A 69 18.99 -8.10 -16.93
N ARG A 70 19.08 -9.16 -16.12
CA ARG A 70 20.23 -10.08 -16.12
C ARG A 70 20.10 -11.19 -17.16
N ALA A 71 18.89 -11.52 -17.60
CA ALA A 71 18.62 -12.59 -18.55
C ALA A 71 18.73 -12.12 -20.02
N ASP A 72 18.57 -10.82 -20.28
CA ASP A 72 18.60 -10.20 -21.62
C ASP A 72 19.86 -9.34 -21.90
N GLY A 73 20.75 -9.17 -20.91
CA GLY A 73 22.05 -8.53 -21.07
C GLY A 73 22.03 -7.04 -21.40
N THR A 74 20.87 -6.36 -21.34
CA THR A 74 20.74 -4.96 -21.75
C THR A 74 20.07 -4.13 -20.65
N LEU A 75 20.87 -3.33 -19.94
CA LEU A 75 20.42 -2.45 -18.86
C LEU A 75 19.77 -1.18 -19.42
N THR A 76 18.44 -1.10 -19.40
CA THR A 76 17.71 0.17 -19.49
C THR A 76 16.78 0.29 -18.29
N ALA A 77 17.17 1.10 -17.31
CA ALA A 77 16.31 1.51 -16.21
C ALA A 77 15.41 2.65 -16.71
N GLU A 78 14.31 2.31 -17.36
CA GLU A 78 13.22 3.27 -17.53
C GLU A 78 12.49 3.39 -16.18
N PRO A 79 12.29 4.61 -15.64
CA PRO A 79 11.51 4.81 -14.43
C PRO A 79 10.09 4.27 -14.67
N PHE A 80 9.63 3.32 -13.83
CA PHE A 80 8.23 2.92 -13.84
C PHE A 80 7.38 4.09 -13.32
N VAL A 81 6.74 4.80 -14.25
CA VAL A 81 5.78 5.86 -13.94
C VAL A 81 4.41 5.24 -13.81
N LEU A 82 3.91 5.09 -12.58
CA LEU A 82 2.49 4.87 -12.34
C LEU A 82 1.75 6.10 -12.87
N ARG A 83 1.05 5.93 -13.98
CA ARG A 83 0.22 6.96 -14.59
C ARG A 83 -0.98 7.20 -13.66
N ASP A 84 -0.84 8.20 -12.79
CA ASP A 84 -1.96 8.75 -12.04
C ASP A 84 -2.83 9.59 -12.99
N GLU A 85 -3.96 9.02 -13.41
CA GLU A 85 -4.98 9.72 -14.20
C GLU A 85 -5.81 10.65 -13.30
N THR A 86 -5.20 11.66 -12.69
CA THR A 86 -5.93 12.81 -12.12
C THR A 86 -5.45 14.13 -12.72
N SER A 87 -5.42 14.20 -14.05
CA SER A 87 -5.47 15.51 -14.73
C SER A 87 -6.89 16.07 -14.69
N ASN A 88 -7.24 16.69 -13.56
CA ASN A 88 -8.25 17.73 -13.52
C ASN A 88 -7.77 18.85 -12.61
N THR A 89 -7.26 19.94 -13.18
CA THR A 89 -7.75 21.29 -12.88
C THR A 89 -7.35 22.24 -14.01
N ASN A 90 -8.38 22.88 -14.56
CA ASN A 90 -8.27 24.02 -15.46
C ASN A 90 -7.64 25.21 -14.72
N GLY A 91 -6.72 25.92 -15.37
CA GLY A 91 -6.11 27.14 -14.84
C GLY A 91 -5.54 27.97 -15.97
N GLU A 92 -6.43 28.69 -16.65
CA GLU A 92 -6.13 29.76 -17.59
C GLU A 92 -5.02 30.69 -17.07
N THR A 93 -4.04 31.02 -17.91
CA THR A 93 -3.60 32.42 -18.05
C THR A 93 -3.16 32.67 -19.48
N HIS A 94 -4.09 33.21 -20.27
CA HIS A 94 -3.78 34.02 -21.43
C HIS A 94 -3.04 35.28 -20.98
N SER A 95 -1.80 35.46 -21.41
CA SER A 95 -1.28 36.71 -22.00
C SER A 95 0.25 36.68 -21.97
N THR A 96 0.86 36.47 -23.13
CA THR A 96 2.19 37.03 -23.37
C THR A 96 2.07 37.91 -24.59
N SER A 97 2.16 39.21 -24.31
CA SER A 97 2.45 40.39 -25.14
C SER A 97 2.58 40.24 -26.66
#